data_AF-A0A7X6ARL8-F1
#
_entry.id   AF-A0A7X6ARL8-F1
#
_cell.length_a   1.000
_cell.length_b   1.000
_cell.length_c   1.000
_cell.angle_alpha   90.00
_cell.angle_beta   90.00
_cell.angle_gamma   90.00
#
_symmetry.space_group_name_H-M   'P 1'
#
loop_
_entity.id
_entity.type
_entity.pdbx_description
1 polymer ?
#
loop_
_entity_poly.entity_id
_entity_poly.type
_entity_poly.pdbx_seq_one_letter_code
_entity_poly.pdbx_strand_id
1 'polypeptide(L)'
;FVDEVTFACGACEGTMRRVPEVLDVWFESGAMPYAQNHYPFENEETFEGKFPADYIAEGLDQTRGWFYTLVVHAAAIFDDVPFQNCVVNGMILAEDGRKMSKSLKNYPDPFEVLEATGADALRAYLINSPVVRAEPLRFSESGVREVVRTVMLPYWNAYSFFTTYAAADGLTVADLAAAAPP
;
A
#
# COMPACT_ATOMS: atom_id res chain seq x y z
N PHE A 1 10.95 -6.36 -30.92
CA PHE A 1 10.60 -5.01 -31.41
C PHE A 1 9.53 -5.14 -32.47
N VAL A 2 8.50 -4.30 -32.41
CA VAL A 2 7.30 -4.40 -33.27
C VAL A 2 7.25 -3.33 -34.37
N ASP A 3 8.24 -2.44 -34.44
CA ASP A 3 8.21 -1.26 -35.34
C ASP A 3 8.29 -1.61 -36.83
N GLU A 4 8.91 -2.74 -37.16
CA GLU A 4 9.03 -3.22 -38.55
C GLU A 4 7.76 -3.93 -39.05
N VAL A 5 6.78 -4.17 -38.17
CA VAL A 5 5.53 -4.83 -38.56
C VAL A 5 4.68 -3.85 -39.37
N THR A 6 4.18 -4.32 -40.52
CA THR A 6 3.38 -3.51 -41.44
C THR A 6 2.08 -4.22 -41.81
N PHE A 7 1.10 -3.42 -42.21
CA PHE A 7 -0.21 -3.91 -42.65
C PHE A 7 -0.61 -3.24 -43.96
N ALA A 8 -1.35 -3.93 -44.83
CA ALA A 8 -1.96 -3.30 -45.99
C ALA A 8 -3.09 -2.37 -45.53
N CYS A 9 -3.20 -1.17 -46.11
CA CYS A 9 -4.30 -0.26 -45.80
C CYS A 9 -5.62 -0.82 -46.34
N GLY A 10 -6.65 -0.88 -45.50
CA GLY A 10 -7.98 -1.34 -45.92
C GLY A 10 -8.76 -0.32 -46.76
N ALA A 11 -8.33 0.94 -46.78
CA ALA A 11 -9.04 2.04 -47.45
C ALA A 11 -8.30 2.59 -48.69
N CYS A 12 -7.03 2.20 -48.91
CA CYS A 12 -6.24 2.59 -50.08
C CYS A 12 -5.15 1.55 -50.36
N GLU A 13 -4.40 1.70 -51.45
CA GLU A 13 -3.30 0.78 -51.81
C GLU A 13 -2.00 1.01 -51.02
N GLY A 14 -2.05 1.82 -49.95
CA GLY A 14 -0.90 2.15 -49.12
C GLY A 14 -0.51 1.05 -48.12
N THR A 15 0.68 1.19 -47.53
CA THR A 15 1.16 0.37 -46.40
C THR A 15 1.06 1.15 -45.09
N MET A 16 0.35 0.61 -44.12
CA MET A 16 0.24 1.17 -42.77
C MET A 16 1.44 0.75 -41.91
N ARG A 17 1.92 1.71 -41.12
CA ARG A 17 2.97 1.54 -40.11
C ARG A 17 2.47 2.09 -38.79
N ARG A 18 2.90 1.52 -37.66
CA ARG A 18 2.55 2.10 -36.36
C ARG A 18 3.13 3.50 -36.23
N VAL A 19 2.45 4.32 -35.44
CA VAL A 19 2.99 5.60 -34.98
C VAL A 19 4.14 5.35 -34.00
N PRO A 20 5.18 6.20 -33.94
CA PRO A 20 6.36 5.96 -33.10
C PRO A 20 6.11 6.15 -31.60
N GLU A 21 5.06 6.87 -31.22
CA GLU A 21 4.75 7.23 -29.84
C GLU A 21 4.50 5.99 -28.97
N VAL A 22 4.82 6.15 -27.68
CA VAL A 22 4.52 5.21 -26.60
C VAL A 22 3.48 5.81 -25.67
N LEU A 23 2.77 4.97 -24.94
CA LEU A 23 1.78 5.41 -23.97
C LEU A 23 2.47 6.00 -22.72
N ASP A 24 1.77 6.90 -22.05
CA ASP A 24 2.16 7.41 -20.74
C ASP A 24 2.06 6.31 -19.67
N VAL A 25 2.99 6.29 -18.72
CA VAL A 25 3.03 5.28 -17.64
C VAL A 25 1.79 5.34 -16.74
N TRP A 26 1.12 6.50 -16.66
CA TRP A 26 -0.13 6.62 -15.92
C TRP A 26 -1.31 5.94 -16.63
N PHE A 27 -1.25 5.81 -17.96
CA PHE A 27 -2.22 5.01 -18.71
C PHE A 27 -2.07 3.53 -18.37
N GLU A 28 -0.84 3.03 -18.31
CA GLU A 28 -0.54 1.64 -17.96
C GLU A 28 -0.98 1.31 -16.53
N SER A 29 -0.65 2.17 -15.56
CA SER A 29 -1.06 1.97 -14.16
C SER A 29 -2.57 2.17 -13.95
N GLY A 30 -3.24 3.02 -14.73
CA GLY A 30 -4.69 3.16 -14.74
C GLY A 30 -5.41 1.93 -15.32
N ALA A 31 -4.77 1.23 -16.27
CA ALA A 31 -5.26 -0.01 -16.85
C ALA A 31 -5.13 -1.24 -15.92
N MET A 32 -4.38 -1.11 -14.83
CA MET A 32 -4.06 -2.21 -13.91
C MET A 32 -5.27 -3.08 -13.48
N PRO A 33 -6.47 -2.53 -13.16
CA PRO A 33 -7.59 -3.33 -12.68
C PRO A 33 -7.97 -4.51 -13.59
N TYR A 34 -8.01 -4.28 -14.91
CA TYR A 34 -8.31 -5.30 -15.92
C TYR A 34 -7.04 -5.94 -16.51
N ALA A 35 -5.96 -5.16 -16.69
CA ALA A 35 -4.73 -5.63 -17.30
C ALA A 35 -4.04 -6.72 -16.46
N GLN A 36 -4.11 -6.65 -15.12
CA GLN A 36 -3.54 -7.67 -14.24
C GLN A 36 -4.15 -9.06 -14.43
N ASN A 37 -5.39 -9.13 -14.94
CA ASN A 37 -6.13 -10.36 -15.17
C ASN A 37 -6.01 -10.84 -16.64
N HIS A 38 -5.27 -10.13 -17.49
CA HIS A 38 -5.23 -10.37 -18.93
C HIS A 38 -6.61 -10.25 -19.61
N TYR A 39 -7.52 -9.46 -19.02
CA TYR A 39 -8.84 -9.18 -19.58
C TYR A 39 -8.69 -8.37 -20.88
N PRO A 40 -9.52 -8.63 -21.92
CA PRO A 40 -10.64 -9.58 -21.97
C PRO A 40 -10.28 -10.97 -22.51
N PHE A 41 -8.99 -11.31 -22.62
CA PHE A 41 -8.56 -12.57 -23.23
C PHE A 41 -8.73 -13.75 -22.27
N GLU A 42 -8.51 -13.52 -20.98
CA GLU A 42 -8.57 -14.52 -19.92
C GLU A 42 -9.16 -13.93 -18.62
N ASN A 43 -9.55 -14.80 -17.69
CA ASN A 43 -9.96 -14.48 -16.31
C ASN A 43 -11.13 -13.47 -16.18
N GLU A 44 -12.06 -13.47 -17.12
CA GLU A 44 -13.25 -12.60 -17.14
C GLU A 44 -14.03 -12.67 -15.82
N GLU A 45 -14.45 -13.87 -15.39
CA GLU A 45 -15.18 -14.04 -14.12
C GLU A 45 -14.41 -13.51 -12.90
N THR A 46 -13.07 -13.57 -12.91
CA THR A 46 -12.24 -13.06 -11.82
C THR A 46 -12.22 -11.54 -11.81
N PHE A 47 -12.15 -10.91 -12.99
CA PHE A 47 -12.21 -9.45 -13.10
C PHE A 47 -13.59 -8.94 -12.72
N GLU A 48 -14.65 -9.49 -13.32
CA GLU A 48 -16.04 -9.08 -13.05
C GLU A 48 -16.44 -9.32 -11.59
N GLY A 49 -15.94 -10.39 -10.95
CA GLY A 49 -16.20 -10.67 -9.54
C GLY A 49 -15.42 -9.80 -8.55
N LYS A 50 -14.45 -9.01 -9.00
CA LYS A 50 -13.58 -8.17 -8.15
C LYS A 50 -13.59 -6.68 -8.51
N PHE A 51 -14.17 -6.32 -9.65
CA PHE A 51 -14.34 -4.95 -10.08
C PHE A 51 -15.80 -4.53 -9.86
N PRO A 52 -16.06 -3.39 -9.21
CA PRO A 52 -15.11 -2.42 -8.65
C PRO A 52 -14.43 -2.92 -7.35
N ALA A 53 -13.21 -2.44 -7.08
CA ALA A 53 -12.48 -2.85 -5.87
C ALA A 53 -13.09 -2.28 -4.59
N ASP A 54 -13.11 -3.04 -3.48
CA ASP A 54 -13.67 -2.54 -2.21
C ASP A 54 -12.84 -1.39 -1.60
N TYR A 55 -11.51 -1.45 -1.76
CA TYR A 55 -10.58 -0.57 -1.05
C TYR A 55 -9.27 -0.39 -1.80
N ILE A 56 -8.77 0.86 -1.82
CA ILE A 56 -7.38 1.19 -2.15
C ILE A 56 -6.80 2.16 -1.10
N ALA A 57 -5.48 2.17 -0.97
CA ALA A 57 -4.78 3.18 -0.17
C ALA A 57 -3.41 3.51 -0.71
N GLU A 58 -3.18 4.79 -0.95
CA GLU A 58 -1.91 5.33 -1.42
C GLU A 58 -1.71 6.76 -0.90
N GLY A 59 -0.53 7.31 -1.17
CA GLY A 59 -0.16 8.67 -0.77
C GLY A 59 -0.99 9.78 -1.41
N LEU A 60 -1.03 10.93 -0.73
CA LEU A 60 -1.71 12.15 -1.16
C LEU A 60 -1.33 12.61 -2.59
N ASP A 61 -0.12 12.30 -3.04
CA ASP A 61 0.36 12.62 -4.38
C ASP A 61 -0.38 11.85 -5.49
N GLN A 62 -1.02 10.72 -5.19
CA GLN A 62 -1.80 9.95 -6.17
C GLN A 62 -3.10 10.63 -6.60
N THR A 63 -3.55 11.68 -5.90
CA THR A 63 -4.70 12.52 -6.31
C THR A 63 -4.51 13.17 -7.69
N ARG A 64 -3.26 13.31 -8.15
CA ARG A 64 -2.91 13.82 -9.50
C ARG A 64 -2.23 12.77 -10.38
N GLY A 65 -2.19 11.52 -9.94
CA GLY A 65 -1.57 10.41 -10.64
C GLY A 65 -2.55 9.25 -10.76
N TRP A 66 -2.25 8.15 -10.06
CA TRP A 66 -2.95 6.89 -10.21
C TRP A 66 -4.46 6.96 -9.95
N PHE A 67 -4.92 7.71 -8.94
CA PHE A 67 -6.35 7.81 -8.66
C PHE A 67 -7.12 8.44 -9.83
N TYR A 68 -6.52 9.45 -10.47
CA TYR A 68 -7.13 10.11 -11.62
C TYR A 68 -7.25 9.15 -12.81
N THR A 69 -6.18 8.43 -13.16
CA THR A 69 -6.22 7.53 -14.32
C THR A 69 -7.08 6.31 -14.09
N LEU A 70 -7.14 5.76 -12.87
CA LEU A 70 -8.09 4.73 -12.50
C LEU A 70 -9.54 5.16 -12.77
N VAL A 71 -9.92 6.36 -12.32
CA VAL A 71 -11.29 6.89 -12.52
C VAL A 71 -11.59 7.10 -13.99
N VAL A 72 -10.65 7.64 -14.75
CA VAL A 72 -10.80 7.84 -16.20
C VAL A 72 -11.00 6.51 -16.93
N HIS A 73 -10.20 5.49 -16.64
CA HIS A 73 -10.32 4.18 -17.29
C HIS A 73 -11.63 3.49 -16.93
N ALA A 74 -11.99 3.46 -15.64
CA ALA A 74 -13.23 2.85 -15.17
C ALA A 74 -14.46 3.48 -15.83
N ALA A 75 -14.54 4.82 -15.84
CA ALA A 75 -15.65 5.52 -16.45
C ALA A 75 -15.68 5.36 -17.97
N ALA A 76 -14.53 5.44 -18.65
CA ALA A 76 -14.49 5.43 -20.12
C ALA A 76 -14.70 4.03 -20.73
N ILE A 77 -14.27 2.97 -20.03
CA ILE A 77 -14.28 1.59 -20.56
C ILE A 77 -15.47 0.79 -20.00
N PHE A 78 -15.83 1.02 -18.74
CA PHE A 78 -16.79 0.18 -18.01
C PHE A 78 -18.03 0.93 -17.52
N ASP A 79 -18.10 2.26 -17.68
CA ASP A 79 -19.16 3.11 -17.13
C ASP A 79 -19.41 2.90 -15.62
N ASP A 80 -18.32 2.69 -14.87
CA ASP A 80 -18.34 2.40 -13.43
C ASP A 80 -17.20 3.14 -12.68
N VAL A 81 -17.15 3.00 -11.36
CA VAL A 81 -16.07 3.49 -10.50
C VAL A 81 -14.97 2.44 -10.37
N PRO A 82 -13.70 2.84 -10.19
CA PRO A 82 -12.60 1.87 -10.03
C PRO A 82 -12.55 1.22 -8.64
N PHE A 83 -13.07 1.90 -7.62
CA PHE A 83 -13.03 1.48 -6.22
C PHE A 83 -14.17 2.10 -5.40
N GLN A 84 -14.57 1.43 -4.31
CA GLN A 84 -15.62 1.88 -3.39
C GLN A 84 -15.09 2.78 -2.28
N ASN A 85 -13.91 2.45 -1.72
CA ASN A 85 -13.28 3.20 -0.64
C ASN A 85 -11.83 3.56 -0.99
N CYS A 86 -11.42 4.79 -0.73
CA CYS A 86 -10.06 5.26 -0.93
C CYS A 86 -9.54 5.93 0.33
N VAL A 87 -8.45 5.40 0.90
CA VAL A 87 -7.74 6.00 2.02
C VAL A 87 -6.50 6.70 1.51
N VAL A 88 -6.42 8.00 1.79
CA VAL A 88 -5.30 8.83 1.37
C VAL A 88 -4.38 9.08 2.56
N ASN A 89 -3.17 8.52 2.52
CA ASN A 89 -2.18 8.77 3.56
C ASN A 89 -1.36 10.04 3.29
N GLY A 90 -0.88 10.65 4.36
CA GLY A 90 -0.01 11.81 4.32
C GLY A 90 1.40 11.46 3.86
N MET A 91 2.24 12.49 3.74
CA MET A 91 3.60 12.36 3.24
C MET A 91 4.60 12.15 4.38
N ILE A 92 5.41 11.10 4.28
CA ILE A 92 6.55 10.91 5.17
C ILE A 92 7.71 11.78 4.65
N LEU A 93 8.22 12.61 5.55
CA LEU A 93 9.30 13.57 5.32
C LEU A 93 10.53 13.14 6.11
N ALA A 94 11.70 13.56 5.65
CA ALA A 94 12.92 13.49 6.42
C ALA A 94 12.79 14.28 7.74
N GLU A 95 13.69 14.02 8.69
CA GLU A 95 13.66 14.67 10.01
C GLU A 95 13.75 16.21 9.92
N ASP A 96 14.44 16.72 8.90
CA ASP A 96 14.55 18.14 8.57
C ASP A 96 13.32 18.73 7.85
N GLY A 97 12.31 17.92 7.57
CA GLY A 97 11.06 18.31 6.91
C GLY A 97 11.12 18.33 5.37
N ARG A 98 12.25 17.97 4.74
CA ARG A 98 12.31 17.83 3.28
C ARG A 98 11.66 16.52 2.82
N LYS A 99 11.15 16.49 1.60
CA LYS A 99 10.66 15.25 0.97
C LYS A 99 11.81 14.23 0.94
N MET A 100 11.53 13.00 1.36
CA MET A 100 12.50 11.91 1.25
C MET A 100 12.79 11.62 -0.22
N SER A 101 14.06 11.43 -0.58
CA SER A 101 14.42 11.01 -1.93
C SER A 101 15.64 10.11 -1.94
N LYS A 102 15.61 9.10 -2.83
CA LYS A 102 16.73 8.17 -3.06
C LYS A 102 18.02 8.91 -3.46
N SER A 103 17.88 10.01 -4.21
CA SER A 103 19.02 10.82 -4.66
C SER A 103 19.67 11.63 -3.52
N LEU A 104 18.86 12.14 -2.58
CA LEU A 104 19.35 12.91 -1.44
C LEU A 104 19.82 12.03 -0.28
N LYS A 105 19.42 10.75 -0.26
CA LYS A 105 19.72 9.79 0.82
C LYS A 105 19.43 10.39 2.21
N ASN A 106 18.34 11.15 2.30
CA ASN A 106 17.94 11.92 3.49
C ASN A 106 16.95 11.15 4.38
N TYR A 107 16.99 9.82 4.34
CA TYR A 107 16.16 8.95 5.15
C TYR A 107 16.96 7.73 5.57
N PRO A 108 16.71 7.18 6.77
CA PRO A 108 17.39 5.96 7.21
C PRO A 108 16.92 4.77 6.39
N ASP A 109 17.78 3.78 6.20
CA ASP A 109 17.39 2.57 5.50
C ASP A 109 16.26 1.88 6.27
N PRO A 110 15.08 1.63 5.64
CA PRO A 110 13.98 0.94 6.31
C PRO A 110 14.39 -0.41 6.91
N PHE A 111 15.32 -1.14 6.30
CA PHE A 111 15.77 -2.43 6.83
C PHE A 111 16.59 -2.28 8.10
N GLU A 112 17.44 -1.26 8.19
CA GLU A 112 18.19 -0.98 9.43
C GLU A 112 17.25 -0.64 10.59
N VAL A 113 16.20 0.14 10.32
CA VAL A 113 15.18 0.45 11.34
C VAL A 113 14.42 -0.79 11.78
N LEU A 114 14.06 -1.66 10.82
CA LEU A 114 13.37 -2.92 11.10
C LEU A 114 14.22 -3.88 11.92
N GLU A 115 15.50 -4.03 11.60
CA GLU A 115 16.43 -4.87 12.36
C GLU A 115 16.63 -4.34 13.79
N ALA A 116 16.67 -3.01 13.96
CA ALA A 116 16.90 -2.39 15.25
C ALA A 116 15.67 -2.39 16.18
N THR A 117 14.46 -2.26 15.63
CA THR A 117 13.23 -2.00 16.41
C THR A 117 12.11 -3.01 16.20
N GLY A 118 12.20 -3.85 15.17
CA GLY A 118 11.15 -4.76 14.75
C GLY A 118 10.06 -4.08 13.91
N ALA A 119 9.35 -4.89 13.11
CA ALA A 119 8.29 -4.41 12.22
C ALA A 119 7.11 -3.77 12.97
N ASP A 120 6.74 -4.32 14.12
CA ASP A 120 5.56 -3.85 14.86
C ASP A 120 5.76 -2.45 15.43
N ALA A 121 6.98 -2.12 15.88
CA ALA A 121 7.28 -0.78 16.38
C ALA A 121 7.15 0.27 15.28
N LEU A 122 7.69 -0.02 14.09
CA LEU A 122 7.58 0.84 12.93
C LEU A 122 6.12 1.00 12.48
N ARG A 123 5.36 -0.11 12.41
CA ARG A 123 3.94 -0.08 12.05
C ARG A 123 3.13 0.75 13.04
N ALA A 124 3.29 0.50 14.35
CA ALA A 124 2.60 1.22 15.41
C ALA A 124 2.96 2.72 15.41
N TYR A 125 4.22 3.06 15.17
CA TYR A 125 4.65 4.45 15.00
C TYR A 125 3.92 5.15 13.84
N LEU A 126 3.85 4.50 12.67
CA LEU A 126 3.22 5.10 11.48
C LEU A 126 1.70 5.24 11.64
N ILE A 127 1.00 4.22 12.13
CA ILE A 127 -0.47 4.28 12.29
C ILE A 127 -0.91 5.24 13.41
N ASN A 128 -0.06 5.47 14.41
CA ASN A 128 -0.31 6.42 15.49
C ASN A 128 0.17 7.84 15.15
N SER A 129 0.48 8.11 13.88
CA SER A 129 0.99 9.39 13.41
C SER A 129 -0.04 10.16 12.58
N PRO A 130 0.18 11.46 12.29
CA PRO A 130 -0.72 12.25 11.47
C PRO A 130 -0.90 11.74 10.02
N VAL A 131 -0.06 10.82 9.53
CA VAL A 131 -0.17 10.31 8.15
C VAL A 131 -1.50 9.62 7.88
N VAL A 132 -2.16 9.06 8.90
CA VAL A 132 -3.49 8.45 8.75
C VAL A 132 -4.61 9.48 8.55
N ARG A 133 -4.28 10.78 8.62
CA ARG A 133 -5.18 11.92 8.43
C ARG A 133 -4.74 12.80 7.25
N ALA A 134 -3.99 12.23 6.30
CA ALA A 134 -3.41 12.94 5.16
C ALA A 134 -2.40 14.06 5.51
N GLU A 135 -1.93 14.13 6.76
CA GLU A 135 -0.97 15.13 7.23
C GLU A 135 0.48 14.63 7.13
N PRO A 136 1.46 15.53 6.95
CA PRO A 136 2.85 15.13 6.87
C PRO A 136 3.39 14.63 8.22
N LEU A 137 4.29 13.65 8.16
CA LEU A 137 5.07 13.18 9.31
C LEU A 137 6.55 13.39 9.03
N ARG A 138 7.25 14.07 9.94
CA ARG A 138 8.73 14.05 9.96
C ARG A 138 9.18 12.78 10.65
N PHE A 139 9.71 11.84 9.87
CA PHE A 139 10.16 10.56 10.38
C PHE A 139 11.37 10.76 11.29
N SER A 140 11.35 10.13 12.47
CA SER A 140 12.51 10.05 13.36
C SER A 140 12.61 8.65 13.95
N GLU A 141 13.79 8.03 13.84
CA GLU A 141 14.06 6.71 14.45
C GLU A 141 13.87 6.73 15.97
N SER A 142 14.15 7.87 16.60
CA SER A 142 13.94 8.06 18.04
C SER A 142 12.47 7.85 18.42
N GLY A 143 11.54 8.28 17.56
CA GLY A 143 10.10 8.06 17.72
C GLY A 143 9.73 6.58 17.64
N VAL A 144 10.36 5.81 16.74
CA VAL A 144 10.13 4.37 16.64
C VAL A 144 10.65 3.64 17.89
N ARG A 145 11.83 4.02 18.40
CA ARG A 145 12.38 3.49 19.65
C ARG A 145 11.50 3.82 20.85
N GLU A 146 10.85 4.99 20.85
CA GLU A 146 9.92 5.36 21.91
C GLU A 146 8.68 4.46 21.92
N VAL A 147 8.15 4.07 20.75
CA VAL A 147 7.06 3.09 20.66
C VAL A 147 7.47 1.73 21.25
N VAL A 148 8.71 1.28 21.03
CA VAL A 148 9.23 0.07 21.68
C VAL A 148 9.15 0.20 23.20
N ARG A 149 9.62 1.33 23.74
CA ARG A 149 9.71 1.57 25.19
C ARG A 149 8.36 1.73 25.87
N THR A 150 7.40 2.38 25.20
CA THR A 150 6.12 2.79 25.79
C THR A 150 4.96 1.85 25.49
N VAL A 151 5.06 1.06 24.42
CA VAL A 151 4.00 0.13 24.00
C VAL A 151 4.49 -1.31 24.04
N MET A 152 5.58 -1.63 23.33
CA MET A 152 6.00 -3.02 23.13
C MET A 152 6.55 -3.65 24.41
N LEU A 153 7.46 -2.97 25.12
CA LEU A 153 8.03 -3.47 26.36
C LEU A 153 6.98 -3.62 27.47
N PRO A 154 6.08 -2.65 27.71
CA PRO A 154 4.99 -2.83 28.68
C PRO A 154 4.07 -4.01 28.32
N TYR A 155 3.72 -4.17 27.04
CA TYR A 155 2.91 -5.31 26.59
C TYR A 155 3.61 -6.65 26.86
N TRP A 156 4.90 -6.74 26.53
CA TRP A 156 5.69 -7.94 26.80
C TRP A 156 5.85 -8.22 28.30
N ASN A 157 6.05 -7.18 29.10
CA ASN A 157 6.15 -7.30 30.56
C ASN A 157 4.84 -7.80 31.18
N ALA A 158 3.69 -7.32 30.69
CA ALA A 158 2.38 -7.80 31.13
C ALA A 158 2.19 -9.30 30.82
N TYR A 159 2.56 -9.72 29.61
CA TYR A 159 2.53 -11.13 29.20
C TYR A 159 3.50 -11.99 30.03
N SER A 160 4.72 -11.52 30.23
CA SER A 160 5.76 -12.22 31.02
C SER A 160 5.34 -12.37 32.48
N PHE A 161 4.77 -11.31 33.06
CA PHE A 161 4.18 -11.38 34.40
C PHE A 161 3.09 -12.44 34.46
N PHE A 162 2.09 -12.37 33.59
CA PHE A 162 0.99 -13.33 33.56
C PHE A 162 1.49 -14.78 33.44
N THR A 163 2.37 -15.06 32.47
CA THR A 163 2.87 -16.43 32.24
C THR A 163 3.73 -16.95 33.38
N THR A 164 4.54 -16.09 34.01
CA THR A 164 5.37 -16.47 35.16
C THR A 164 4.52 -16.92 36.34
N TYR A 165 3.49 -16.15 36.70
CA TYR A 165 2.61 -16.48 37.82
C TYR A 165 1.66 -17.63 37.48
N ALA A 166 1.15 -17.69 36.25
CA ALA A 166 0.33 -18.82 35.81
C ALA A 166 1.11 -20.16 35.90
N ALA A 167 2.38 -20.16 35.50
CA ALA A 167 3.22 -21.35 35.63
C ALA A 167 3.52 -21.69 37.09
N ALA A 168 3.77 -20.70 37.96
CA ALA A 168 4.03 -20.91 39.38
C ALA A 168 2.83 -21.50 40.12
N ASP A 169 1.62 -21.06 39.77
CA ASP A 169 0.36 -21.48 40.39
C ASP A 169 -0.24 -22.75 39.74
N GLY A 170 0.38 -23.27 38.68
CA GLY A 170 -0.13 -24.44 37.96
C GLY A 170 -1.44 -24.19 37.22
N LEU A 171 -1.71 -22.94 36.82
CA LEU A 171 -2.91 -22.53 36.10
C LEU A 171 -3.04 -23.31 34.79
N THR A 172 -4.19 -23.96 34.60
CA THR A 172 -4.51 -24.70 33.39
C THR A 172 -5.41 -23.89 32.45
N VAL A 173 -5.52 -24.33 31.19
CA VAL A 173 -6.46 -23.73 30.23
C VAL A 173 -7.91 -23.83 30.71
N ALA A 174 -8.25 -24.89 31.47
CA ALA A 174 -9.59 -25.06 32.04
C ALA A 174 -9.88 -23.99 33.11
N ASP A 175 -8.88 -23.65 33.93
CA ASP A 175 -9.01 -22.60 34.96
C ASP A 175 -9.21 -21.22 34.31
N LEU A 176 -8.51 -20.95 33.20
CA LEU A 176 -8.70 -19.71 32.42
C LEU A 176 -10.09 -19.62 31.78
N ALA A 177 -10.61 -20.73 31.26
CA ALA A 177 -11.95 -20.77 30.65
C ALA A 177 -13.08 -20.66 31.69
N ALA A 178 -12.83 -21.10 32.93
CA ALA A 178 -13.76 -21.00 34.05
C ALA A 178 -13.69 -19.67 34.80
N ALA A 179 -12.67 -18.83 34.51
CA ALA A 179 -12.53 -17.53 35.12
C ALA A 179 -13.72 -16.63 34.76
N ALA A 180 -14.27 -15.91 35.76
CA ALA A 180 -15.31 -14.94 35.50
C ALA A 180 -14.75 -13.83 34.59
N PRO A 181 -15.53 -13.32 33.62
CA PRO A 181 -15.11 -12.19 32.81
C PRO A 181 -14.78 -10.98 33.72
N PRO A 182 -13.81 -10.15 33.31
CA PRO A 182 -13.41 -8.96 34.06
C PRO A 182 -14.53 -7.93 34.20
#